data_AF-A0A0H0XN93-F1
#
_entry.id   AF-A0A0H0XN93-F1
#
_cell.length_a   1.000
_cell.length_b   1.000
_cell.length_c   1.000
_cell.angle_alpha   90.00
_cell.angle_beta   90.00
_cell.angle_gamma   90.00
#
_symmetry.space_group_name_H-M   'P 1'
#
loop_
_entity.id
_entity.type
_entity.pdbx_description
1 polymer ?
#
loop_
_entity_poly.entity_id
_entity_poly.type
_entity_poly.pdbx_seq_one_letter_code
_entity_poly.pdbx_strand_id
1 'polypeptide(L)'
;MNFDLEMVREFLDQIEDELELGLEVDDLFDFTENTDVEDERQRTFDVEFRGDDVSMTYVVFMDDIDAPDVAFFVSDEELADAINKQMEAFCQKHGL
;
A
#
# COMPACT_ATOMS: atom_id res chain seq x y z
N MET A 1 -7.29 -0.75 7.58
CA MET A 1 -6.88 -0.05 8.81
C MET A 1 -6.89 1.42 8.47
N ASN A 2 -7.52 2.26 9.28
CA ASN A 2 -7.52 3.70 9.06
C ASN A 2 -6.08 4.22 9.24
N PHE A 3 -5.41 4.53 8.14
CA PHE A 3 -4.16 5.27 8.18
C PHE A 3 -4.50 6.75 8.16
N ASP A 4 -3.75 7.57 8.89
CA ASP A 4 -3.69 9.00 8.55
C ASP A 4 -3.03 9.11 7.16
N LEU A 5 -3.47 10.05 6.33
CA LEU A 5 -2.92 10.22 4.98
C LEU A 5 -1.38 10.34 5.00
N GLU A 6 -0.80 11.05 5.97
CA GLU A 6 0.66 11.17 6.13
C GLU A 6 1.34 9.80 6.37
N MET A 7 0.68 8.88 7.07
CA MET A 7 1.20 7.54 7.33
C MET A 7 1.14 6.63 6.11
N VAL A 8 0.26 6.89 5.13
CA VAL A 8 0.22 6.10 3.89
C VAL A 8 1.54 6.23 3.13
N ARG A 9 2.09 7.45 3.03
CA ARG A 9 3.38 7.67 2.35
C ARG A 9 4.49 6.92 3.07
N GLU A 10 4.58 7.06 4.40
CA GLU A 10 5.57 6.36 5.20
C GLU A 10 5.46 4.83 5.07
N PHE A 11 4.25 4.31 4.95
CA PHE A 11 4.02 2.87 4.76
C PHE A 11 4.46 2.39 3.37
N LEU A 12 4.14 3.15 2.32
CA LEU A 12 4.59 2.87 0.96
C LEU A 12 6.12 2.91 0.84
N ASP A 13 6.75 3.92 1.43
CA ASP A 13 8.22 4.01 1.52
C ASP A 13 8.80 2.80 2.26
N GLN A 14 8.20 2.36 3.38
CA GLN A 14 8.66 1.17 4.10
C GLN A 14 8.55 -0.10 3.25
N ILE A 15 7.47 -0.29 2.50
CA ILE A 15 7.33 -1.46 1.62
C ILE A 15 8.44 -1.43 0.56
N GLU A 16 8.68 -0.28 -0.06
CA GLU A 16 9.69 -0.17 -1.11
C GLU A 16 11.11 -0.38 -0.56
N ASP A 17 11.44 0.21 0.59
CA ASP A 17 12.76 0.06 1.23
C ASP A 17 13.06 -1.40 1.65
N GLU A 18 12.04 -2.13 2.12
CA GLU A 18 12.23 -3.49 2.68
C GLU A 18 12.07 -4.60 1.65
N LEU A 19 11.24 -4.39 0.62
CA LEU A 19 10.90 -5.42 -0.38
C LEU A 19 11.47 -5.12 -1.76
N GLU A 20 11.93 -3.90 -2.04
CA GLU A 20 12.54 -3.47 -3.30
C GLU A 20 11.69 -3.88 -4.53
N LEU A 21 10.38 -3.62 -4.46
CA LEU A 21 9.40 -4.10 -5.46
C LEU A 21 9.36 -3.23 -6.73
N GLY A 22 10.00 -2.06 -6.70
CA GLY A 22 9.90 -1.06 -7.76
C GLY A 22 8.58 -0.28 -7.71
N LEU A 23 8.06 -0.04 -6.50
CA LEU A 23 6.87 0.77 -6.30
C LEU A 23 7.10 2.22 -6.71
N GLU A 24 6.20 2.75 -7.53
CA GLU A 24 6.10 4.18 -7.78
C GLU A 24 5.40 4.85 -6.56
N VAL A 25 6.13 4.99 -5.44
CA VAL A 25 5.58 5.47 -4.16
C VAL A 25 4.85 6.81 -4.32
N ASP A 26 5.46 7.78 -5.00
CA ASP A 26 4.85 9.09 -5.22
C ASP A 26 3.54 8.97 -6.03
N ASP A 27 3.49 8.12 -7.06
CA ASP A 27 2.29 7.89 -7.86
C ASP A 27 1.17 7.18 -7.10
N LEU A 28 1.51 6.26 -6.18
CA LEU A 28 0.54 5.58 -5.32
C LEU A 28 0.02 6.51 -4.23
N PHE A 29 0.88 7.35 -3.67
CA PHE A 29 0.47 8.38 -2.71
C PHE A 29 -0.46 9.40 -3.37
N ASP A 30 -0.09 9.93 -4.55
CA ASP A 30 -0.93 10.83 -5.32
C ASP A 30 -2.28 10.17 -5.67
N PHE A 31 -2.28 8.88 -6.00
CA PHE A 31 -3.52 8.14 -6.24
C PHE A 31 -4.43 8.10 -5.01
N THR A 32 -3.86 7.90 -3.81
CA THR A 32 -4.59 7.93 -2.54
C THR A 32 -5.13 9.33 -2.24
N GLU A 33 -4.29 10.37 -2.32
CA GLU A 33 -4.67 11.76 -2.04
C GLU A 33 -5.81 12.24 -2.96
N ASN A 34 -5.84 11.75 -4.20
CA ASN A 34 -6.87 12.10 -5.19
C ASN A 34 -8.09 11.14 -5.16
N THR A 35 -8.27 10.34 -4.11
CA THR A 35 -9.49 9.54 -3.93
C THR A 35 -10.53 10.36 -3.17
N ASP A 36 -11.72 10.50 -3.75
CA ASP A 36 -12.82 11.26 -3.14
C ASP A 36 -13.33 10.55 -1.87
N VAL A 37 -13.79 11.31 -0.87
CA VAL A 37 -14.38 10.76 0.35
C VAL A 37 -15.63 9.93 0.02
N GLU A 38 -15.80 8.81 0.72
CA GLU A 38 -16.81 7.78 0.46
C GLU A 38 -16.64 7.04 -0.89
N ASP A 39 -15.48 7.17 -1.56
CA ASP A 39 -15.14 6.45 -2.79
C ASP A 39 -14.11 5.34 -2.56
N GLU A 40 -14.16 4.33 -3.44
CA GLU A 40 -13.19 3.23 -3.51
C GLU A 40 -12.52 3.25 -4.88
N ARG A 41 -11.20 3.33 -4.89
CA ARG A 41 -10.40 3.29 -6.12
C ARG A 41 -9.37 2.18 -6.04
N GLN A 42 -9.14 1.53 -7.17
CA GLN A 42 -8.10 0.51 -7.31
C GLN A 42 -7.22 0.76 -8.53
N ARG A 43 -5.94 0.41 -8.41
CA ARG A 43 -4.97 0.43 -9.49
C ARG A 43 -4.20 -0.89 -9.51
N THR A 44 -4.16 -1.54 -10.66
CA THR A 44 -3.37 -2.74 -10.90
C THR A 44 -2.12 -2.38 -11.69
N PHE A 45 -0.98 -2.89 -11.26
CA PHE A 45 0.33 -2.69 -11.87
C PHE A 45 1.21 -3.92 -11.62
N ASP A 46 2.32 -4.02 -12.34
CA ASP A 46 3.29 -5.10 -12.19
C ASP A 46 4.43 -4.64 -11.29
N VAL A 47 4.90 -5.52 -10.41
CA VAL A 47 6.06 -5.32 -9.54
C VAL A 47 7.07 -6.44 -9.73
N GLU A 48 8.34 -6.18 -9.45
CA GLU A 48 9.37 -7.23 -9.45
C GLU A 48 9.49 -7.81 -8.05
N PHE A 49 9.25 -9.11 -7.88
CA PHE A 49 9.49 -9.80 -6.62
C PHE A 49 10.38 -11.02 -6.86
N ARG A 50 11.58 -11.00 -6.25
CA ARG A 50 12.60 -12.07 -6.40
C ARG A 50 12.98 -12.39 -7.85
N GLY A 51 12.86 -11.40 -8.74
CA GLY A 51 13.17 -11.52 -10.17
C GLY A 51 12.04 -12.04 -11.05
N ASP A 52 10.83 -12.22 -10.50
CA ASP A 52 9.62 -12.51 -11.25
C ASP A 52 8.70 -11.27 -11.28
N ASP A 53 8.12 -10.99 -12.45
CA ASP A 53 7.07 -9.96 -12.58
C ASP A 53 5.76 -10.50 -11.97
N VAL A 54 5.27 -9.83 -10.93
CA VAL A 54 4.04 -10.19 -10.22
C VAL A 54 3.03 -9.06 -10.35
N SER A 55 1.81 -9.39 -10.77
CA SER A 55 0.71 -8.43 -10.82
C SER A 55 0.18 -8.15 -9.41
N MET A 56 0.14 -6.87 -9.05
CA MET A 56 -0.36 -6.36 -7.78
C MET A 56 -1.48 -5.35 -8.00
N THR A 57 -2.49 -5.39 -7.14
CA THR A 57 -3.57 -4.39 -7.09
C THR A 57 -3.52 -3.64 -5.77
N TYR A 58 -3.36 -2.33 -5.86
CA TYR A 58 -3.50 -1.40 -4.75
C TYR A 58 -4.94 -0.88 -4.71
N VAL A 59 -5.57 -0.95 -3.54
CA VAL A 59 -6.94 -0.47 -3.31
C VAL A 59 -6.91 0.57 -2.20
N VAL A 60 -7.62 1.66 -2.43
CA VAL A 60 -7.81 2.76 -1.49
C VAL A 60 -9.30 2.93 -1.29
N PHE A 61 -9.73 2.96 -0.03
CA PHE A 61 -11.05 3.39 0.37
C PHE A 61 -10.90 4.62 1.25
N MET A 62 -11.50 5.75 0.86
CA MET A 62 -11.39 7.00 1.61
C MET A 62 -12.59 7.14 2.56
N ASP A 63 -12.43 6.78 3.84
CA ASP A 63 -13.51 6.84 4.83
C ASP A 63 -13.78 8.29 5.30
N ASP A 64 -12.71 9.06 5.54
CA ASP A 64 -12.73 10.51 5.81
C ASP A 64 -11.55 11.19 5.09
N ILE A 65 -11.54 12.51 4.97
CA ILE A 65 -10.55 13.34 4.25
C ILE A 65 -9.10 12.98 4.63
N ASP A 66 -8.87 12.67 5.90
CA ASP A 66 -7.54 12.39 6.44
C ASP A 66 -7.33 10.91 6.79
N ALA A 67 -8.29 10.03 6.48
CA ALA A 67 -8.32 8.64 6.98
C ALA A 67 -8.52 7.57 5.88
N PRO A 68 -7.57 7.42 4.93
CA PRO A 68 -7.62 6.35 3.96
C PRO A 68 -7.41 4.95 4.58
N ASP A 69 -8.21 3.99 4.13
CA ASP A 69 -7.96 2.56 4.25
C ASP A 69 -7.25 2.05 2.98
N VAL A 70 -6.07 1.44 3.14
CA VAL A 70 -5.29 0.91 2.02
C VAL A 70 -5.17 -0.61 2.09
N ALA A 71 -5.17 -1.26 0.93
CA ALA A 71 -5.00 -2.71 0.81
C ALA A 71 -4.21 -3.09 -0.45
N PHE A 72 -3.48 -4.20 -0.36
CA PHE A 72 -2.75 -4.80 -1.47
C PHE A 72 -3.27 -6.20 -1.75
N PHE A 73 -3.55 -6.49 -3.01
CA PHE A 73 -3.94 -7.81 -3.49
C PHE A 73 -2.93 -8.30 -4.52
N VAL A 74 -2.31 -9.44 -4.23
CA VAL A 74 -1.33 -10.10 -5.10
C VAL A 74 -1.73 -11.57 -5.26
N SER A 75 -1.35 -12.17 -6.38
CA SER A 75 -1.59 -13.60 -6.61
C SER A 75 -0.51 -14.50 -6.00
N ASP A 76 0.64 -13.93 -5.65
CA ASP A 76 1.76 -14.63 -5.04
C ASP A 76 1.63 -14.65 -3.50
N GLU A 77 1.58 -15.84 -2.91
CA GLU A 77 1.38 -16.02 -1.46
C GLU A 77 2.57 -15.53 -0.64
N GLU A 78 3.80 -15.68 -1.14
CA GLU A 78 4.99 -15.23 -0.42
C GLU A 78 5.09 -13.71 -0.39
N LEU A 79 4.72 -13.04 -1.49
CA LEU A 79 4.62 -11.59 -1.56
C LEU A 79 3.50 -11.06 -0.65
N ALA A 80 2.33 -11.72 -0.64
CA ALA A 80 1.23 -11.35 0.25
C ALA A 80 1.67 -11.41 1.73
N ASP A 81 2.35 -12.50 2.12
CA ASP A 81 2.88 -12.66 3.47
C ASP A 81 3.97 -11.63 3.80
N ALA A 82 4.81 -11.26 2.83
CA ALA A 82 5.82 -10.22 3.01
C ALA A 82 5.18 -8.85 3.26
N ILE A 83 4.19 -8.45 2.45
CA ILE A 83 3.46 -7.20 2.62
C ILE A 83 2.71 -7.18 3.96
N ASN A 84 2.06 -8.29 4.33
CA ASN A 84 1.36 -8.41 5.62
C ASN A 84 2.32 -8.20 6.81
N LYS A 85 3.52 -8.79 6.77
CA LYS A 85 4.54 -8.57 7.81
C LYS A 85 4.96 -7.11 7.90
N GLN A 86 5.11 -6.43 6.77
CA GLN A 86 5.43 -5.00 6.77
C GLN A 86 4.28 -4.16 7.34
N MET A 87 3.04 -4.50 7.02
CA MET A 87 1.85 -3.86 7.59
C MET A 87 1.79 -4.04 9.11
N GLU A 88 2.00 -5.27 9.62
CA GLU A 88 2.06 -5.54 11.05
C GLU A 88 3.19 -4.78 11.75
N ALA A 89 4.39 -4.76 11.16
CA ALA A 89 5.54 -4.04 11.69
C ALA A 89 5.30 -2.52 11.73
N PHE A 90 4.69 -1.96 10.68
CA PHE A 90 4.33 -0.55 10.61
C PHE A 90 3.32 -0.19 11.71
N CYS A 91 2.25 -0.97 11.84
CA CYS A 91 1.23 -0.74 12.87
C CYS A 91 1.83 -0.81 14.28
N GLN A 92 2.68 -1.80 14.55
CA GLN A 92 3.37 -1.92 15.83
C GLN A 92 4.27 -0.71 16.12
N LYS A 93 4.97 -0.18 15.11
CA LYS A 93 5.85 0.99 15.24
C LYS A 93 5.05 2.28 15.55
N HIS A 94 3.86 2.43 14.97
CA HIS A 94 3.01 3.62 15.11
C HIS A 94 1.94 3.49 16.22
N GLY A 95 1.81 2.32 16.83
CA GLY A 95 0.86 2.07 17.93
C GLY A 95 -0.60 1.93 17.47
N LEU A 96 -0.80 1.46 16.24
CA LEU A 96 -2.10 1.18 15.61
C LEU A 96 -2.59 -0.24 15.93
#